data_AF-A0A7R9DZ69-F1
#
_entry.id   AF-A0A7R9DZ69-F1
#
_cell.length_a   1.000
_cell.length_b   1.000
_cell.length_c   1.000
_cell.angle_alpha   90.00
_cell.angle_beta   90.00
_cell.angle_gamma   90.00
#
_symmetry.space_group_name_H-M   'P 1'
#
loop_
_entity.id
_entity.type
_entity.pdbx_description
1 polymer ?
#
loop_
_entity_poly.entity_id
_entity_poly.type
_entity_poly.pdbx_seq_one_letter_code
_entity_poly.pdbx_strand_id
1 'polypeptide(L)'
;MGRLVPLLLPLLCCVLLSQPSLNLAQSNYASQANDIEYIGDGLPDSATLDGKVTKLDDLSPVIFLNRTKAYLNCGAGSMQVDLKFNEKFFGIAYADFNRNSACQVVGKGALSYKLELPLKGCGTKQVGNIFSSLKYSGFL
;
A
#
# COMPACT_ATOMS: atom_id res chain seq x y z
N MET A 1 -63.09 -19.55 -4.31
CA MET A 1 -61.72 -19.20 -4.76
C MET A 1 -61.48 -17.72 -4.47
N GLY A 2 -60.35 -17.35 -3.85
CA GLY A 2 -59.81 -15.99 -3.95
C GLY A 2 -59.98 -15.06 -2.73
N ARG A 3 -59.23 -15.29 -1.65
CA ARG A 3 -58.95 -14.27 -0.61
C ARG A 3 -57.48 -14.28 -0.14
N LEU A 4 -56.53 -14.63 -1.03
CA LEU A 4 -55.10 -14.72 -0.68
C LEU A 4 -54.22 -13.61 -1.27
N VAL A 5 -54.76 -12.69 -2.06
CA VAL A 5 -53.96 -11.80 -2.94
C VAL A 5 -53.46 -10.47 -2.31
N PRO A 6 -54.10 -9.82 -1.30
CA PRO A 6 -53.70 -8.45 -0.96
C PRO A 6 -52.47 -8.35 -0.05
N LEU A 7 -51.99 -9.48 0.51
CA LEU A 7 -50.89 -9.51 1.48
C LEU A 7 -49.53 -9.89 0.87
N LEU A 8 -49.49 -10.39 -0.36
CA LEU A 8 -48.25 -10.72 -1.07
C LEU A 8 -47.58 -9.50 -1.73
N LEU A 9 -48.36 -8.47 -2.09
CA LEU A 9 -47.84 -7.27 -2.77
C LEU A 9 -46.94 -6.39 -1.88
N PRO A 10 -47.25 -6.09 -0.60
CA PRO A 10 -46.35 -5.31 0.23
C PRO A 10 -45.11 -6.11 0.68
N LEU A 11 -45.22 -7.45 0.78
CA LEU A 11 -44.12 -8.32 1.16
C LEU A 11 -43.06 -8.41 0.05
N LEU A 12 -43.50 -8.46 -1.21
CA LEU A 12 -42.61 -8.47 -2.38
C LEU A 12 -41.89 -7.12 -2.55
N CYS A 13 -42.52 -6.01 -2.15
CA CYS A 13 -41.92 -4.67 -2.18
C CYS A 13 -40.81 -4.49 -1.15
N CYS A 14 -40.94 -5.06 0.06
CA CYS A 14 -39.91 -4.99 1.09
C CYS A 14 -38.63 -5.77 0.72
N VAL A 15 -38.76 -6.90 0.02
CA VAL A 15 -37.60 -7.73 -0.40
C VAL A 15 -36.80 -7.07 -1.53
N LEU A 16 -37.45 -6.27 -2.39
CA LEU A 16 -36.78 -5.55 -3.47
C LEU A 16 -36.03 -4.29 -2.99
N LEU A 17 -36.41 -3.73 -1.84
CA LEU A 17 -35.77 -2.54 -1.25
C LEU A 17 -34.60 -2.88 -0.31
N SER A 18 -34.43 -4.15 0.06
CA SER A 18 -33.32 -4.60 0.91
C SER A 18 -32.10 -5.06 0.10
N GLN A 19 -31.79 -4.41 -1.01
CA GLN A 19 -30.53 -4.68 -1.71
C GLN A 19 -29.40 -4.07 -0.87
N PRO A 20 -28.46 -4.89 -0.34
CA PRO A 20 -27.26 -4.32 0.25
C PRO A 20 -26.56 -3.56 -0.87
N SER A 21 -26.40 -2.25 -0.69
CA SER A 21 -25.52 -1.46 -1.53
C SER A 21 -24.18 -2.17 -1.57
N LEU A 22 -23.81 -2.71 -2.74
CA LEU A 22 -22.45 -3.18 -2.99
C LEU A 22 -21.55 -1.95 -2.82
N ASN A 23 -21.04 -1.78 -1.61
CA ASN A 23 -19.92 -0.89 -1.35
C ASN A 23 -18.72 -1.52 -2.06
N LEU A 24 -18.57 -1.23 -3.36
CA LEU A 24 -17.26 -1.32 -3.99
C LEU A 24 -16.37 -0.43 -3.13
N ALA A 25 -15.39 -1.02 -2.46
CA ALA A 25 -14.34 -0.29 -1.79
C ALA A 25 -13.57 0.51 -2.85
N GLN A 26 -14.10 1.70 -3.19
CA GLN A 26 -13.42 2.62 -4.07
C GLN A 26 -12.30 3.24 -3.26
N SER A 27 -11.12 2.67 -3.43
CA SER A 27 -9.90 3.26 -2.91
C SER A 27 -9.65 4.58 -3.65
N ASN A 28 -9.44 5.67 -2.90
CA ASN A 28 -9.12 7.00 -3.44
C ASN A 28 -7.70 7.06 -4.06
N TYR A 29 -7.07 5.92 -4.38
CA TYR A 29 -5.72 5.85 -4.96
C TYR A 29 -5.61 6.60 -6.27
N ALA A 30 -6.69 6.70 -7.04
CA ALA A 30 -6.72 7.45 -8.30
C ALA A 30 -6.60 8.98 -8.12
N SER A 31 -7.00 9.52 -6.96
CA SER A 31 -7.03 10.98 -6.72
C SER A 31 -5.76 11.53 -6.05
N GLN A 32 -4.81 10.68 -5.66
CA GLN A 32 -3.70 11.06 -4.77
C GLN A 32 -2.35 11.20 -5.47
N ALA A 33 -2.26 10.94 -6.78
CA ALA A 33 -0.98 11.01 -7.49
C ALA A 33 -1.13 11.71 -8.83
N ASN A 34 -0.40 12.81 -8.96
CA ASN A 34 -0.28 13.56 -10.18
C ASN A 34 0.68 12.77 -11.10
N ASP A 35 0.14 12.08 -12.11
CA ASP A 35 0.95 11.51 -13.21
C ASP A 35 1.43 12.67 -14.10
N ILE A 36 2.27 13.54 -13.56
CA ILE A 36 3.06 14.45 -14.38
C ILE A 36 4.32 13.69 -14.73
N GLU A 37 4.37 13.26 -15.99
CA GLU A 37 5.60 12.79 -16.61
C GLU A 37 6.66 13.88 -16.47
N TYR A 38 7.76 13.54 -15.81
CA TYR A 38 8.83 14.48 -15.59
C TYR A 38 9.53 14.78 -16.92
N ILE A 39 9.49 16.05 -17.34
CA ILE A 39 10.18 16.55 -18.52
C ILE A 39 11.63 16.84 -18.12
N GLY A 40 12.45 15.80 -18.02
CA GLY A 40 13.89 15.91 -17.73
C GLY A 40 14.58 14.55 -17.73
N ASP A 41 15.87 14.54 -18.04
CA ASP A 41 16.69 13.31 -18.12
C ASP A 41 17.03 12.81 -16.71
N GLY A 42 16.14 12.00 -16.12
CA GLY A 42 16.41 11.22 -14.90
C GLY A 42 15.91 11.80 -13.58
N LEU A 43 16.31 11.13 -12.48
CA LEU A 43 15.98 11.57 -11.12
C LEU A 43 16.80 12.84 -10.78
N PRO A 44 16.22 13.86 -10.12
CA PRO A 44 16.99 15.03 -9.71
C PRO A 44 18.10 14.64 -8.73
N ASP A 45 19.28 15.26 -8.84
CA ASP A 45 20.46 14.95 -8.02
C ASP A 45 20.22 15.09 -6.51
N SER A 46 19.25 15.92 -6.11
CA SER A 46 18.92 16.14 -4.71
C SER A 46 17.43 16.39 -4.48
N ALA A 47 16.98 16.11 -3.26
CA ALA A 47 15.65 16.47 -2.79
C ALA A 47 15.58 16.70 -1.29
N THR A 48 14.51 17.35 -0.88
CA THR A 48 14.28 17.62 0.54
C THR A 48 13.56 16.43 1.17
N LEU A 49 14.27 15.66 1.99
CA LEU A 49 13.70 14.64 2.87
C LEU A 49 13.69 15.18 4.30
N ASP A 50 12.53 15.15 4.97
CA ASP A 50 12.34 15.61 6.35
C ASP A 50 12.89 17.04 6.62
N GLY A 51 12.75 17.94 5.65
CA GLY A 51 13.23 19.32 5.74
C GLY A 51 14.73 19.51 5.46
N LYS A 52 15.46 18.44 5.14
CA LYS A 52 16.88 18.46 4.78
C LYS A 52 17.10 18.14 3.30
N VAL A 53 17.83 19.01 2.60
CA VAL A 53 18.30 18.74 1.24
C VAL A 53 19.32 17.59 1.29
N THR A 54 19.00 16.50 0.62
CA THR A 54 19.78 15.27 0.58
C THR A 54 20.01 14.87 -0.87
N LYS A 55 21.25 14.50 -1.21
CA LYS A 55 21.56 13.97 -2.54
C LYS A 55 20.98 12.57 -2.68
N LEU A 56 20.36 12.28 -3.81
CA LEU A 56 19.71 10.99 -4.02
C LEU A 56 20.74 9.87 -4.16
N ASP A 57 21.90 10.15 -4.76
CA ASP A 57 22.99 9.19 -4.94
C ASP A 57 23.64 8.75 -3.61
N ASP A 58 23.54 9.59 -2.57
CA ASP A 58 24.06 9.29 -1.24
C ASP A 58 23.08 8.46 -0.39
N LEU A 59 21.86 8.21 -0.90
CA LEU A 59 20.86 7.41 -0.20
C LEU A 59 21.20 5.92 -0.35
N SER A 60 21.55 5.28 0.77
CA SER A 60 21.69 3.82 0.81
C SER A 60 20.35 3.16 0.47
N PRO A 61 20.29 2.27 -0.55
CA PRO A 61 19.09 1.48 -0.83
C PRO A 61 18.88 0.40 0.24
N VAL A 62 19.75 0.30 1.24
CA VAL A 62 19.67 -0.69 2.31
C VAL A 62 19.47 -0.01 3.66
N ILE A 63 18.40 -0.39 4.33
CA ILE A 63 18.13 -0.03 5.73
C ILE A 63 18.59 -1.18 6.61
N PHE A 64 19.54 -0.89 7.50
CA PHE A 64 20.05 -1.85 8.47
C PHE A 64 19.35 -1.64 9.81
N LEU A 65 18.66 -2.67 10.27
CA LEU A 65 18.16 -2.78 11.64
C LEU A 65 18.90 -3.92 12.34
N ASN A 66 18.83 -3.97 13.68
CA ASN A 66 19.51 -4.99 14.47
C ASN A 66 19.13 -6.43 14.08
N ARG A 67 17.91 -6.67 13.61
CA ARG A 67 17.37 -8.01 13.30
C ARG A 67 16.95 -8.22 11.85
N THR A 68 16.86 -7.13 11.07
CA THR A 68 16.31 -7.14 9.71
C THR A 68 17.12 -6.21 8.82
N LYS A 69 17.31 -6.59 7.57
CA LYS A 69 17.85 -5.75 6.51
C LYS A 69 16.75 -5.57 5.47
N ALA A 70 16.44 -4.33 5.12
CA ALA A 70 15.48 -4.04 4.05
C ALA A 70 16.26 -3.49 2.85
N TYR A 71 16.13 -4.13 1.70
CA TYR A 71 16.71 -3.65 0.44
C TYR A 71 15.58 -3.04 -0.37
N LEU A 72 15.81 -1.82 -0.84
CA LEU A 72 14.89 -1.05 -1.65
C LEU A 72 15.33 -1.16 -3.10
N ASN A 73 14.41 -1.60 -3.95
CA ASN A 73 14.59 -1.64 -5.38
C ASN A 73 13.45 -0.84 -6.04
N CYS A 74 13.80 0.31 -6.61
CA CYS A 74 12.85 1.18 -7.30
C CYS A 74 12.78 0.77 -8.77
N GLY A 75 11.74 0.02 -9.15
CA GLY A 75 11.48 -0.38 -10.53
C GLY A 75 10.41 0.49 -11.21
N ALA A 76 10.31 0.42 -12.54
CA ALA A 76 9.24 1.09 -13.27
C ALA A 76 7.87 0.51 -12.85
N GLY A 77 7.08 1.31 -12.12
CA GLY A 77 5.71 1.00 -11.72
C GLY A 77 5.49 0.64 -10.23
N SER A 78 6.54 0.30 -9.47
CA SER A 78 6.42 0.02 -8.03
C SER A 78 7.77 0.06 -7.32
N MET A 79 7.75 0.32 -6.01
CA MET A 79 8.92 0.14 -5.14
C MET A 79 8.88 -1.24 -4.51
N GLN A 80 9.92 -2.04 -4.71
CA GLN A 80 10.05 -3.36 -4.11
C GLN A 80 10.95 -3.28 -2.88
N VAL A 81 10.50 -3.90 -1.79
CA VAL A 81 11.24 -4.00 -0.53
C VAL A 81 11.54 -5.47 -0.25
N ASP A 82 12.80 -5.86 -0.34
CA ASP A 82 13.25 -7.19 0.09
C ASP A 82 13.61 -7.14 1.57
N LEU A 83 12.76 -7.74 2.41
CA LEU A 83 12.96 -7.88 3.84
C LEU A 83 13.75 -9.17 4.10
N LYS A 84 14.99 -9.03 4.56
CA LYS A 84 15.84 -10.15 4.99
C LYS A 84 15.97 -10.17 6.50
N PHE A 85 15.70 -11.31 7.11
CA PHE A 85 15.74 -11.52 8.56
C PHE A 85 16.90 -12.43 8.91
N ASN A 86 17.54 -12.17 10.05
CA ASN A 86 18.59 -13.03 10.58
C ASN A 86 18.01 -14.33 11.17
N GLU A 87 16.73 -14.31 11.55
CA GLU A 87 15.99 -15.42 12.15
C GLU A 87 14.65 -15.63 11.41
N LYS A 88 14.02 -16.78 11.62
CA LYS A 88 12.73 -17.10 10.98
C LYS A 88 11.66 -16.09 11.40
N PHE A 89 11.04 -15.43 10.42
CA PHE A 89 10.01 -14.43 10.68
C PHE A 89 8.60 -15.02 10.57
N PHE A 90 7.80 -14.90 11.64
CA PHE A 90 6.42 -15.40 11.77
C PHE A 90 5.37 -14.30 11.99
N GLY A 91 5.76 -13.05 11.73
CA GLY A 91 4.93 -11.88 11.99
C GLY A 91 4.12 -11.39 10.79
N ILE A 92 3.58 -10.17 10.88
CA ILE A 92 3.02 -9.44 9.73
C ILE A 92 3.82 -8.16 9.56
N ALA A 93 4.36 -7.94 8.37
CA ALA A 93 4.96 -6.66 7.99
C ALA A 93 4.01 -5.92 7.06
N TYR A 94 3.69 -4.68 7.37
CA TYR A 94 2.73 -3.87 6.61
C TYR A 94 3.20 -2.42 6.47
N ALA A 95 2.75 -1.79 5.39
CA ALA A 95 3.08 -0.40 5.07
C ALA A 95 2.22 0.62 5.84
N ASP A 96 2.75 1.82 5.98
CA ASP A 96 2.10 3.02 6.52
C ASP A 96 1.50 2.86 7.93
N PHE A 97 2.07 1.97 8.75
CA PHE A 97 1.52 1.62 10.06
C PHE A 97 0.04 1.19 10.04
N ASN A 98 -0.48 0.77 8.88
CA ASN A 98 -1.86 0.32 8.72
C ASN A 98 -1.93 -1.20 8.57
N ARG A 99 -2.41 -1.88 9.63
CA ARG A 99 -2.56 -3.35 9.68
C ARG A 99 -3.61 -3.89 8.70
N ASN A 100 -4.45 -3.03 8.15
CA ASN A 100 -5.46 -3.37 7.15
C ASN A 100 -5.03 -2.93 5.74
N SER A 101 -3.77 -2.50 5.56
CA SER A 101 -3.27 -2.12 4.24
C SER A 101 -3.19 -3.34 3.32
N ALA A 102 -3.42 -3.10 2.03
CA ALA A 102 -3.23 -4.13 1.01
C ALA A 102 -1.74 -4.50 0.84
N CYS A 103 -0.83 -3.61 1.22
CA CYS A 103 0.62 -3.84 1.19
C CYS A 103 1.09 -4.43 2.51
N GLN A 104 0.89 -5.74 2.63
CA GLN A 104 1.38 -6.52 3.75
C GLN A 104 1.94 -7.85 3.30
N VAL A 105 2.86 -8.38 4.09
CA VAL A 105 3.36 -9.74 3.94
C VAL A 105 3.26 -10.48 5.27
N VAL A 106 2.77 -11.72 5.20
CA VAL A 106 2.61 -12.60 6.35
C VAL A 106 3.79 -13.56 6.40
N GLY A 107 4.53 -13.50 7.50
CA GLY A 107 5.64 -14.37 7.83
C GLY A 107 5.18 -15.77 8.16
N LYS A 108 5.75 -16.77 7.48
CA LYS A 108 5.54 -18.21 7.69
C LYS A 108 6.83 -18.94 8.09
N GLY A 109 7.82 -18.22 8.60
CA GLY A 109 9.10 -18.77 9.06
C GLY A 109 10.24 -18.78 8.03
N ALA A 110 10.09 -18.09 6.89
CA ALA A 110 11.19 -17.82 5.98
C ALA A 110 12.14 -16.71 6.50
N LEU A 111 13.32 -16.63 5.90
CA LEU A 111 14.32 -15.59 6.18
C LEU A 111 14.25 -14.40 5.22
N SER A 112 13.43 -14.49 4.17
CA SER A 112 13.31 -13.45 3.16
C SER A 112 11.86 -13.31 2.73
N TYR A 113 11.40 -12.07 2.61
CA TYR A 113 10.07 -11.73 2.12
C TYR A 113 10.17 -10.53 1.19
N LYS A 114 9.27 -10.47 0.22
CA LYS A 114 9.13 -9.33 -0.69
C LYS A 114 7.86 -8.57 -0.34
N LEU A 115 7.97 -7.26 -0.26
CA LEU A 115 6.86 -6.36 -0.10
C LEU A 115 6.87 -5.37 -1.26
N GLU A 116 5.82 -5.37 -2.07
CA GLU A 116 5.66 -4.43 -3.17
C GLU A 116 4.81 -3.25 -2.72
N LEU A 117 5.33 -2.05 -2.92
CA LEU A 117 4.68 -0.79 -2.60
C LEU A 117 4.31 -0.09 -3.92
N PRO A 118 3.01 0.06 -4.23
CA PRO A 118 2.58 0.77 -5.40
C PRO A 118 2.97 2.25 -5.26
N LEU A 119 3.40 2.87 -6.37
CA LEU A 119 3.70 4.31 -6.41
C LEU A 119 2.49 5.15 -6.00
N LYS A 120 1.29 4.60 -6.23
CA LYS A 120 0.00 5.14 -5.81
C LYS A 120 -0.60 4.24 -4.76
N GLY A 121 -0.24 4.47 -3.51
CA GLY A 121 -0.92 3.88 -2.37
C GLY A 121 -0.03 3.33 -1.28
N CYS A 122 -0.64 2.66 -0.31
CA CYS A 122 0.06 2.09 0.85
C CYS A 122 0.94 3.11 1.61
N GLY A 123 0.48 4.36 1.67
CA GLY A 123 1.17 5.48 2.32
C GLY A 123 2.28 6.11 1.48
N THR A 124 2.49 5.66 0.24
CA THR A 124 3.46 6.29 -0.67
C THR A 124 3.08 7.73 -0.95
N LYS A 125 3.99 8.66 -0.67
CA LYS A 125 3.85 10.09 -0.96
C LYS A 125 4.83 10.49 -2.05
N GLN A 126 4.33 11.25 -3.01
CA GLN A 126 5.14 11.85 -4.06
C GLN A 126 5.52 13.28 -3.68
N VAL A 127 6.81 13.59 -3.73
CA VAL A 127 7.34 14.95 -3.58
C VAL A 127 8.20 15.24 -4.81
N GLY A 128 7.67 16.04 -5.74
CA GLY A 128 8.27 16.19 -7.07
C GLY A 128 8.33 14.84 -7.80
N ASN A 129 9.54 14.40 -8.13
CA ASN A 129 9.77 13.13 -8.85
C ASN A 129 10.12 11.95 -7.93
N ILE A 130 10.04 12.15 -6.62
CA ILE A 130 10.48 11.15 -5.65
C ILE A 130 9.27 10.59 -4.94
N PHE A 131 9.18 9.27 -4.96
CA PHE A 131 8.21 8.51 -4.20
C PHE A 131 8.87 8.06 -2.89
N SER A 132 8.20 8.34 -1.78
CA SER A 132 8.66 8.01 -0.43
C SER A 132 7.59 7.21 0.29
N SER A 133 7.95 6.04 0.82
CA SER A 133 6.98 5.13 1.48
C SER A 133 7.52 4.42 2.73
N LEU A 134 8.61 4.91 3.32
CA LEU A 134 9.34 4.16 4.35
C LEU A 134 8.82 4.42 5.76
N LYS A 135 7.63 3.90 6.01
CA LYS A 135 7.14 3.61 7.35
C LYS A 135 6.47 2.24 7.34
N TYR A 136 7.24 1.20 7.65
CA TYR A 136 6.68 -0.15 7.85
C TYR A 136 6.75 -0.53 9.32
N SER A 137 5.77 -1.30 9.76
CA SER A 137 5.71 -1.86 11.11
C SER A 137 5.62 -3.38 11.02
N GLY A 138 6.44 -4.07 11.81
CA GLY A 138 6.46 -5.52 11.91
C GLY A 138 6.16 -5.93 13.35
N PHE A 139 5.09 -6.70 13.56
CA PHE A 139 4.78 -7.34 14.84
C PHE A 139 5.19 -8.81 14.79
N LEU A 140 5.88 -9.29 15.84
CA LEU A 140 6.17 -10.71 16.09
C LEU A 140 4.95 -11.42 16.69
#